data_AF-A0A8I1MNN0-F1
#
_entry.id   AF-A0A8I1MNN0-F1
#
_cell.length_a   1.000
_cell.length_b   1.000
_cell.length_c   1.000
_cell.angle_alpha   90.00
_cell.angle_beta   90.00
_cell.angle_gamma   90.00
#
_symmetry.space_group_name_H-M   'P 1'
#
loop_
_entity.id
_entity.type
_entity.pdbx_description
1 polymer ?
#
loop_
_entity_poly.entity_id
_entity_poly.type
_entity_poly.pdbx_seq_one_letter_code
_entity_poly.pdbx_strand_id
1 'polypeptide(L)'
;MADPRTVKPKLPARVIITAVAIGVAVFLFVIIAVLQSGRGLAEARMSGKIIKKEFNPAPEEQIVLGRDGKINARHKDGDFILTVEVPQKDGTKKIFNVWLDKARYDAVNVGDTYDVGPALVKE
;
A
#
# COMPACT_ATOMS: atom_id res chain seq x y z
N MET A 1 -10.70 12.32 70.67
CA MET A 1 -10.70 12.56 69.21
C MET A 1 -10.97 11.23 68.55
N ALA A 2 -12.12 11.06 67.90
CA ALA A 2 -12.52 9.79 67.30
C ALA A 2 -12.03 9.73 65.85
N ASP A 3 -11.23 8.71 65.55
CA ASP A 3 -10.63 8.45 64.24
C ASP A 3 -11.73 8.15 63.20
N PRO A 4 -11.81 8.85 62.06
CA PRO A 4 -12.83 8.60 61.06
C PRO A 4 -12.60 7.24 60.41
N ARG A 5 -13.41 6.26 60.80
CA ARG A 5 -13.45 4.93 60.18
C ARG A 5 -13.76 5.08 58.69
N THR A 6 -12.73 4.98 57.86
CA THR A 6 -12.85 4.98 56.41
C THR A 6 -13.50 3.66 55.99
N VAL A 7 -14.80 3.69 55.72
CA VAL A 7 -15.52 2.54 55.16
C VAL A 7 -15.15 2.44 53.69
N LYS A 8 -14.30 1.46 53.33
CA LYS A 8 -14.03 1.14 51.93
C LYS A 8 -15.26 0.43 51.36
N PRO A 9 -16.02 1.04 50.42
CA PRO A 9 -17.17 0.38 49.83
C PRO A 9 -16.68 -0.83 49.04
N LYS A 10 -17.14 -2.02 49.44
CA LYS A 10 -16.81 -3.28 48.77
C LYS A 10 -17.67 -3.37 47.51
N LEU A 11 -17.06 -3.10 46.36
CA LEU A 11 -17.76 -3.22 45.07
C LEU A 11 -18.20 -4.68 44.87
N PRO A 12 -19.46 -4.91 44.49
CA PRO A 12 -19.94 -6.26 44.24
C PRO A 12 -19.21 -6.85 43.02
N ALA A 13 -18.77 -8.10 43.12
CA ALA A 13 -17.96 -8.78 42.10
C ALA A 13 -18.57 -8.71 40.69
N ARG A 14 -19.91 -8.70 40.58
CA ARG A 14 -20.63 -8.53 39.31
C ARG A 14 -20.23 -7.28 38.54
N VAL A 15 -19.95 -6.17 39.24
CA VAL A 15 -19.60 -4.87 38.64
C VAL A 15 -18.18 -4.92 38.06
N ILE A 16 -17.27 -5.58 38.78
CA ILE A 16 -15.89 -5.79 38.32
C ILE A 16 -15.88 -6.70 37.09
N ILE A 17 -16.62 -7.80 37.14
CA ILE A 17 -16.72 -8.75 36.02
C ILE A 17 -17.33 -8.09 34.79
N THR A 18 -18.41 -7.31 34.94
CA THR A 18 -19.02 -6.60 33.81
C THR A 18 -18.11 -5.53 33.23
N ALA A 19 -17.41 -4.76 34.07
CA ALA A 19 -16.43 -3.78 33.59
C ALA A 19 -15.29 -4.43 32.79
N VAL A 20 -14.76 -5.54 33.29
CA VAL A 20 -13.72 -6.31 32.58
C VAL A 20 -14.26 -6.88 31.27
N ALA A 21 -15.47 -7.44 31.28
CA ALA A 21 -16.09 -7.99 30.08
C ALA A 21 -16.31 -6.93 28.99
N ILE A 22 -16.76 -5.73 29.36
CA ILE A 22 -16.90 -4.61 28.43
C ILE A 22 -15.54 -4.19 27.87
N GLY A 23 -14.51 -4.07 28.73
CA GLY A 23 -13.16 -3.74 28.29
C GLY A 23 -12.60 -4.76 27.28
N VAL A 24 -12.78 -6.05 27.56
CA VAL A 24 -12.38 -7.14 26.65
C VAL A 24 -13.16 -7.09 25.33
N ALA A 25 -14.48 -6.84 25.39
CA ALA A 25 -15.31 -6.74 24.20
C ALA A 25 -14.88 -5.58 23.29
N VAL A 26 -14.61 -4.40 23.86
CA VAL A 26 -14.11 -3.24 23.11
C VAL A 26 -12.74 -3.53 22.51
N PHE A 27 -11.84 -4.17 23.27
CA PHE A 27 -10.51 -4.52 22.78
C PHE A 27 -10.57 -5.51 21.61
N LEU A 28 -11.39 -6.56 21.72
CA LEU A 28 -11.61 -7.52 20.63
C LEU A 28 -12.23 -6.85 19.41
N PHE A 29 -13.20 -5.94 19.61
CA PHE A 29 -13.80 -5.19 18.52
C PHE A 29 -12.77 -4.37 17.74
N VAL A 30 -11.87 -3.65 18.43
CA VAL A 30 -10.79 -2.89 17.79
C VAL A 30 -9.87 -3.80 16.98
N ILE A 31 -9.47 -4.95 17.54
CA ILE A 31 -8.62 -5.91 16.82
C ILE A 31 -9.30 -6.40 15.54
N ILE A 32 -10.58 -6.78 15.63
CA ILE A 32 -11.34 -7.26 14.47
C ILE A 32 -11.48 -6.15 13.42
N ALA A 33 -11.78 -4.92 13.84
CA ALA A 33 -11.91 -3.78 12.95
C ALA A 33 -10.60 -3.49 12.18
N VAL A 34 -9.46 -3.53 12.87
CA VAL A 34 -8.14 -3.35 12.24
C VAL A 34 -7.85 -4.47 11.23
N LEU A 35 -8.12 -5.73 11.61
CA LEU A 35 -7.89 -6.88 10.73
C LEU A 35 -8.79 -6.86 9.48
N GLN A 36 -10.05 -6.40 9.60
CA GLN A 36 -10.96 -6.27 8.46
C GLN A 36 -10.58 -5.08 7.56
N SER A 37 -10.19 -3.94 8.15
CA SER A 37 -9.80 -2.75 7.39
C SER A 37 -8.52 -2.98 6.56
N GLY A 38 -7.53 -3.70 7.11
CA GLY A 38 -6.31 -4.04 6.37
C GLY A 38 -6.54 -4.95 5.14
N ARG A 39 -7.57 -5.79 5.18
CA ARG A 39 -7.92 -6.68 4.05
C ARG A 39 -8.49 -5.91 2.86
N GLY A 40 -9.30 -4.88 3.10
CA GLY A 40 -9.87 -4.05 2.04
C GLY A 40 -8.80 -3.30 1.23
N LEU A 41 -7.73 -2.83 1.89
CA LEU A 41 -6.61 -2.17 1.23
C LEU A 41 -5.70 -3.14 0.48
N ALA A 42 -5.49 -4.36 1.01
CA ALA A 42 -4.73 -5.40 0.32
C ALA A 42 -5.45 -5.91 -0.94
N GLU A 43 -6.79 -6.02 -0.91
CA GLU A 43 -7.59 -6.40 -2.07
C GLU A 43 -7.71 -5.31 -3.15
N ALA A 44 -7.50 -4.05 -2.78
CA ALA A 44 -7.53 -2.92 -3.71
C ALA A 44 -6.18 -2.71 -4.45
N ARG A 45 -5.08 -3.29 -3.94
CA ARG A 45 -3.78 -3.21 -4.62
C ARG A 45 -3.78 -4.14 -5.82
N MET A 46 -3.57 -3.59 -7.01
CA MET A 46 -3.30 -4.36 -8.22
C MET A 46 -1.84 -4.82 -8.20
N SER A 47 -1.50 -5.67 -7.23
CA SER A 47 -0.15 -6.23 -7.10
C SER A 47 -0.03 -7.49 -7.95
N GLY A 48 0.99 -7.55 -8.79
CA GLY A 48 1.32 -8.70 -9.64
C GLY A 48 2.78 -9.10 -9.53
N LYS A 49 3.15 -10.21 -10.16
CA LYS A 49 4.55 -10.66 -10.24
C LYS A 49 5.21 -10.14 -11.50
N ILE A 50 6.43 -9.66 -11.39
CA ILE A 50 7.24 -9.28 -12.56
C ILE A 50 7.65 -10.57 -13.28
N ILE A 51 7.24 -10.72 -14.54
CA ILE A 51 7.55 -11.91 -15.36
C ILE A 51 8.66 -11.64 -16.39
N LYS A 52 8.84 -10.38 -16.79
CA LYS A 52 9.85 -9.99 -17.78
C LYS A 52 10.35 -8.57 -17.50
N LYS A 53 11.64 -8.35 -17.75
CA LYS A 53 12.27 -7.04 -17.83
C LYS A 53 12.77 -6.85 -19.26
N GLU A 54 12.44 -5.73 -19.88
CA GLU A 54 12.84 -5.40 -21.26
C GLU A 54 13.31 -3.96 -21.33
N PHE A 55 14.47 -3.75 -21.96
CA PHE A 55 15.00 -2.43 -22.26
C PHE A 55 14.95 -2.23 -23.77
N ASN A 56 14.23 -1.20 -24.20
CA ASN A 56 14.17 -0.80 -25.59
C ASN A 56 15.02 0.48 -25.79
N PRO A 57 16.21 0.38 -26.40
CA PRO A 57 17.06 1.54 -26.67
C PRO A 57 16.45 2.35 -27.83
N ALA A 58 15.52 3.23 -27.48
CA ALA A 58 14.94 4.24 -28.37
C ALA A 58 15.38 5.62 -27.88
N PRO A 59 16.64 6.03 -28.15
CA PRO A 59 17.15 7.29 -27.66
C PRO A 59 16.38 8.45 -28.30
N GLU A 60 15.80 9.31 -27.47
CA GLU A 60 15.04 10.49 -27.90
C GLU A 60 15.56 11.75 -27.22
N GLU A 61 15.70 12.82 -28.01
CA GLU A 61 15.93 14.15 -27.48
C GLU A 61 14.60 14.92 -27.43
N GLN A 62 14.10 15.13 -26.22
CA GLN A 62 12.89 15.93 -26.02
C GLN A 62 13.28 17.36 -25.68
N ILE A 63 13.01 18.30 -26.60
CA ILE A 63 13.17 19.74 -26.36
C ILE A 63 11.81 20.31 -25.98
N VAL A 64 11.67 20.73 -24.72
CA VAL A 64 10.47 21.42 -24.24
C VAL A 64 10.75 22.92 -24.19
N LEU A 65 10.00 23.68 -25.00
CA LEU A 65 9.99 25.13 -24.93
C LEU A 65 8.94 25.56 -23.90
N GLY A 66 9.41 26.05 -22.75
CA GLY A 66 8.56 26.64 -21.72
C GLY A 66 7.99 27.99 -22.18
N ARG A 67 6.80 28.33 -21.70
CA ARG A 67 6.13 29.62 -21.99
C ARG A 67 6.92 30.84 -21.45
N ASP A 68 7.83 30.61 -20.52
CA ASP A 68 8.79 31.56 -19.95
C ASP A 68 10.10 31.67 -20.75
N GLY A 69 10.19 31.03 -21.94
CA GLY A 69 11.37 31.05 -22.79
C GLY A 69 12.48 30.10 -22.33
N LYS A 70 12.27 29.31 -21.28
CA LYS A 70 13.24 28.30 -20.84
C LYS A 70 13.20 27.09 -21.78
N ILE A 71 14.38 26.68 -22.21
CA ILE A 71 14.59 25.48 -23.02
C ILE A 71 15.05 24.38 -22.07
N ASN A 72 14.21 23.36 -21.90
CA ASN A 72 14.62 22.14 -21.22
C ASN A 72 14.83 21.05 -22.28
N ALA A 73 16.08 20.65 -22.47
CA ALA A 73 16.43 19.46 -23.24
C ALA A 73 16.50 18.28 -22.26
N ARG A 74 15.67 17.26 -22.48
CA ARG A 74 15.69 16.01 -21.72
C ARG A 74 16.13 14.90 -22.67
N HIS A 75 17.30 14.33 -22.41
CA HIS A 75 17.77 13.14 -23.10
C HIS A 75 17.13 11.90 -22.46
N LYS A 76 16.51 11.04 -23.26
CA LYS A 76 16.07 9.72 -22.84
C LYS A 76 16.93 8.67 -23.51
N ASP A 77 17.55 7.79 -22.71
CA ASP A 77 18.38 6.68 -23.21
C ASP A 77 17.54 5.60 -23.93
N GLY A 78 16.25 5.50 -23.60
CA GLY A 78 15.31 4.49 -24.08
C GLY A 78 14.20 4.22 -23.07
N ASP A 79 13.36 3.23 -23.38
CA ASP A 79 12.25 2.81 -22.54
C ASP A 79 12.62 1.60 -21.69
N PHE A 80 12.42 1.70 -20.38
CA PHE A 80 12.56 0.58 -19.45
C PHE A 80 11.17 0.02 -19.14
N ILE A 81 10.89 -1.19 -19.63
CA ILE A 81 9.56 -1.81 -19.59
C ILE A 81 9.60 -3.02 -18.68
N LEU A 82 8.69 -3.07 -17.71
CA LEU A 82 8.40 -4.25 -16.90
C LEU A 82 7.11 -4.88 -17.37
N THR A 83 7.13 -6.19 -17.59
CA THR A 83 5.91 -6.97 -17.78
C THR A 83 5.51 -7.59 -16.45
N VAL A 84 4.34 -7.20 -15.95
CA VAL A 84 3.80 -7.63 -14.65
C VAL A 84 2.54 -8.46 -14.88
N GLU A 85 2.51 -9.66 -14.32
CA GLU A 85 1.37 -10.55 -14.32
C GLU A 85 0.56 -10.34 -13.04
N VAL A 86 -0.64 -9.78 -13.17
CA VAL A 86 -1.56 -9.52 -12.06
C VAL A 86 -2.65 -10.59 -12.05
N PRO A 87 -2.79 -11.38 -10.96
CA PRO A 87 -3.91 -12.29 -10.80
C PRO A 87 -5.20 -11.50 -10.54
N GLN A 88 -6.26 -11.81 -11.28
CA GLN A 88 -7.58 -11.20 -11.10
C GLN A 88 -8.48 -12.07 -10.22
N LYS A 89 -9.54 -11.46 -9.66
CA LYS A 89 -10.49 -12.14 -8.76
C LYS A 89 -11.25 -13.29 -9.42
N ASP A 90 -11.32 -13.31 -10.75
CA ASP A 90 -11.92 -14.36 -11.57
C ASP A 90 -10.97 -15.55 -11.85
N GLY A 91 -9.75 -15.52 -11.29
CA GLY A 91 -8.72 -16.54 -11.51
C GLY A 91 -7.94 -16.37 -12.82
N THR A 92 -8.26 -15.36 -13.63
CA THR A 92 -7.49 -15.03 -14.83
C THR A 92 -6.24 -14.24 -14.47
N LYS A 93 -5.24 -14.28 -15.35
CA LYS A 93 -4.00 -13.49 -15.20
C LYS A 93 -4.00 -12.41 -16.27
N LYS A 94 -3.82 -11.16 -15.86
CA LYS A 94 -3.73 -10.03 -16.77
C LYS A 94 -2.30 -9.50 -16.79
N ILE A 95 -1.79 -9.31 -18.00
CA ILE A 95 -0.44 -8.81 -18.24
C ILE A 95 -0.50 -7.30 -18.40
N PHE A 96 0.36 -6.59 -17.68
CA PHE A 96 0.54 -5.14 -17.79
C PHE A 96 1.99 -4.83 -18.15
N ASN A 97 2.16 -3.91 -19.10
CA ASN A 97 3.46 -3.32 -19.40
C ASN A 97 3.56 -2.00 -18.65
N VAL A 98 4.57 -1.88 -17.80
CA VAL A 98 4.82 -0.72 -16.95
C VAL A 98 6.12 -0.07 -17.38
N TRP A 99 6.04 1.20 -17.78
CA TRP A 99 7.20 2.01 -18.12
C TRP A 99 7.76 2.67 -16.86
N LEU A 100 9.07 2.52 -16.65
CA LEU A 100 9.75 3.04 -15.47
C LEU A 100 10.96 3.89 -15.83
N ASP A 101 11.39 4.71 -14.87
CA ASP A 101 12.72 5.31 -14.89
C ASP A 101 13.79 4.25 -14.59
N LYS A 102 15.00 4.47 -15.12
CA LYS A 102 16.16 3.59 -14.96
C LYS A 102 16.40 3.14 -13.51
N ALA A 103 16.41 4.08 -12.56
CA ALA A 103 16.65 3.77 -11.15
C ALA A 103 15.61 2.82 -10.54
N ARG A 104 14.33 2.95 -10.93
CA ARG A 104 13.26 2.08 -10.47
C ARG A 104 13.30 0.73 -11.17
N TYR A 105 13.64 0.71 -12.46
CA TYR A 105 13.85 -0.52 -13.21
C TYR A 105 15.01 -1.33 -12.63
N ASP A 106 16.13 -0.71 -12.26
CA ASP A 106 17.30 -1.39 -11.70
C ASP A 106 17.05 -1.93 -10.28
N ALA A 107 16.15 -1.31 -9.52
CA ALA A 107 15.84 -1.70 -8.14
C ALA A 107 14.98 -2.96 -7.99
N VAL A 108 14.33 -3.43 -9.07
CA VAL A 108 13.40 -4.56 -9.02
C VAL A 108 13.86 -5.73 -9.88
N ASN A 109 13.55 -6.95 -9.47
CA ASN A 109 13.94 -8.18 -10.17
C ASN A 109 12.73 -8.95 -10.70
N VAL A 110 12.99 -9.81 -11.69
CA VAL A 110 11.98 -10.77 -12.16
C VAL A 110 11.64 -11.72 -11.00
N GLY A 111 10.35 -11.93 -10.76
CA GLY A 111 9.84 -12.69 -9.62
C GLY A 111 9.38 -11.84 -8.43
N ASP A 112 9.78 -10.56 -8.36
CA ASP A 112 9.32 -9.65 -7.30
C ASP A 112 7.85 -9.28 -7.49
N THR A 113 7.20 -8.91 -6.38
CA THR A 113 5.84 -8.40 -6.39
C THR A 113 5.85 -6.89 -6.63
N TYR A 114 5.11 -6.44 -7.63
CA TYR A 114 5.04 -5.04 -8.05
C TYR A 114 3.58 -4.57 -8.07
N ASP A 115 3.32 -3.42 -7.44
CA ASP A 115 2.00 -2.78 -7.47
C ASP A 115 1.86 -1.95 -8.75
N VAL A 116 1.02 -2.40 -9.68
CA VAL A 116 0.77 -1.68 -10.94
C VAL A 116 -0.20 -0.52 -10.77
N GLY A 117 -0.91 -0.43 -9.63
CA GLY A 117 -1.94 0.59 -9.40
C GLY A 117 -1.47 2.02 -9.68
N PRO A 118 -0.34 2.46 -9.10
CA PRO A 118 0.20 3.82 -9.33
C PRO A 118 0.62 4.09 -10.78
N ALA A 119 0.98 3.05 -11.54
CA ALA A 119 1.43 3.19 -12.92
C ALA A 119 0.27 3.24 -13.94
N LEU A 120 -0.95 2.89 -13.53
CA LEU A 120 -2.14 2.89 -14.39
C LEU A 120 -2.97 4.18 -14.29
N VAL A 121 -2.77 4.98 -13.24
CA VAL A 121 -3.42 6.28 -13.09
C VAL A 121 -2.61 7.31 -13.86
N LYS A 122 -3.13 7.78 -15.01
CA LYS A 122 -2.68 9.03 -15.60
C LYS A 122 -3.02 10.16 -14.62
N GLU A 123 -2.00 10.89 -14.16
CA GLU A 123 -2.21 12.20 -13.53
C GLU A 123 -2.97 13.15 -14.47
#